data_AF-A0A7V9TF03-F1
#
_entry.id   AF-A0A7V9TF03-F1
#
_cell.length_a   1.000
_cell.length_b   1.000
_cell.length_c   1.000
_cell.angle_alpha   90.00
_cell.angle_beta   90.00
_cell.angle_gamma   90.00
#
_symmetry.space_group_name_H-M   'P 1'
#
loop_
_entity.id
_entity.type
_entity.pdbx_description
1 polymer ?
#
loop_
_entity_poly.entity_id
_entity_poly.type
_entity_poly.pdbx_seq_one_letter_code
_entity_poly.pdbx_strand_id
1 'polypeptide(L)'
;MIRWPHAARIRLVVHLAVLMLAVLASGCGGGQTTAPVTPITPPGGRPVLASAYRPSGQAAAGDVFVHLFEWRWTDIATECESVLGPAGYHAVQVSPPQEHIVLAGHPWWVRYQPVSYSLGRSRSGTRAEFTDMVSRCAAASVGIYVDAVINHMTAGAGTGTDGTVYTKYEYPGLYTQSDFHPPCGVSNYQSAANVQDCELLGLADLRTSAPSVQQKIADYLVSLSRLGVAGFRIDAAKHIQPVELDAVVARVHQTLTAEGRRLPYWFAEVIDHGGEAVRSGDYFGLGYSSGGAADITEFRFRGTGDRFLRTGGQRVSDLGQFSAATWSLMPSDKAVVFVENHDTQRDRGISYRDGDAYRLANVWMLAQ
;
A
#
# COMPACT_ATOMS: atom_id res chain seq x y z
N MET A 1 -14.33 -19.73 -28.99
CA MET A 1 -13.89 -18.87 -30.10
C MET A 1 -14.56 -17.51 -29.95
N ILE A 2 -13.96 -16.60 -29.17
CA ILE A 2 -14.07 -15.12 -29.24
C ILE A 2 -12.69 -14.65 -28.71
N ARG A 3 -12.02 -13.83 -29.52
CA ARG A 3 -10.59 -13.49 -29.45
C ARG A 3 -10.36 -12.21 -28.64
N TRP A 4 -9.34 -12.20 -27.80
CA TRP A 4 -8.65 -10.98 -27.36
C TRP A 4 -7.50 -10.70 -28.34
N PRO A 5 -7.17 -9.43 -28.68
CA PRO A 5 -6.14 -9.14 -29.67
C PRO A 5 -4.75 -9.56 -29.16
N HIS A 6 -3.97 -10.07 -30.11
CA HIS A 6 -2.72 -10.78 -29.92
C HIS A 6 -1.64 -9.99 -29.17
N ALA A 7 -1.03 -10.65 -28.18
CA ALA A 7 0.30 -10.36 -27.69
C ALA A 7 1.32 -10.49 -28.83
N ALA A 8 1.86 -9.35 -29.28
CA ALA A 8 3.05 -9.32 -30.10
C ALA A 8 4.29 -9.38 -29.20
N ARG A 9 5.12 -10.40 -29.40
CA ARG A 9 6.47 -10.50 -28.85
C ARG A 9 7.28 -9.29 -29.31
N ILE A 10 7.73 -8.44 -28.38
CA ILE A 10 8.78 -7.45 -28.65
C ILE A 10 9.90 -7.66 -27.64
N ARG A 11 11.08 -8.01 -28.17
CA ARG A 11 12.35 -7.95 -27.45
C ARG A 11 12.61 -6.49 -27.12
N LEU A 12 12.72 -6.16 -25.83
CA LEU A 12 13.15 -4.83 -25.42
C LEU A 12 14.67 -4.74 -25.62
N VAL A 13 15.09 -4.20 -26.75
CA VAL A 13 16.45 -3.71 -26.96
C VAL A 13 16.45 -2.24 -26.55
N VAL A 14 17.24 -1.92 -25.53
CA VAL A 14 17.55 -0.55 -25.10
C VAL A 14 18.31 0.14 -26.22
N HIS A 15 17.77 1.17 -26.87
CA HIS A 15 18.55 2.14 -27.64
C HIS A 15 18.01 3.57 -27.45
N LEU A 16 18.91 4.46 -27.02
CA LEU A 16 18.80 5.91 -27.10
C LEU A 16 18.47 6.34 -28.53
N ALA A 17 17.55 7.29 -28.70
CA ALA A 17 17.49 8.12 -29.90
C ALA A 17 17.10 9.55 -29.52
N VAL A 18 18.10 10.43 -29.54
CA VAL A 18 17.94 11.88 -29.64
C VAL A 18 17.45 12.19 -31.06
N LEU A 19 16.37 12.95 -31.20
CA LEU A 19 16.02 13.56 -32.49
C LEU A 19 15.78 15.05 -32.30
N MET A 20 16.77 15.84 -32.72
CA MET A 20 16.58 17.24 -33.09
C MET A 20 15.74 17.28 -34.36
N LEU A 21 14.69 18.12 -34.38
CA LEU A 21 14.10 18.59 -35.63
C LEU A 21 13.97 20.11 -35.57
N ALA A 22 14.80 20.78 -36.36
CA ALA A 22 14.64 22.18 -36.72
C ALA A 22 13.49 22.28 -37.74
N VAL A 23 12.54 23.19 -37.52
CA VAL A 23 11.58 23.61 -38.55
C VAL A 23 11.59 25.13 -38.63
N LEU A 24 11.85 25.59 -39.86
CA LEU A 24 11.90 26.97 -40.32
C LEU A 24 10.54 27.66 -40.17
N ALA A 25 10.61 28.95 -39.81
CA ALA A 25 9.48 29.86 -39.76
C ALA A 25 8.91 30.15 -41.17
N SER A 26 7.59 30.21 -41.26
CA SER A 26 6.85 30.98 -42.28
C SER A 26 5.49 31.32 -41.68
N GLY A 27 5.28 32.62 -41.43
CA GLY A 27 4.10 33.12 -40.74
C GLY A 27 2.85 33.18 -41.61
N CYS A 28 1.69 33.20 -40.96
CA CYS A 28 0.52 34.00 -41.33
C CYS A 28 -0.42 34.07 -40.12
N GLY A 29 -0.97 35.27 -39.89
CA GLY A 29 -1.66 35.66 -38.67
C GLY A 29 -3.05 35.04 -38.47
N GLY A 30 -3.46 35.05 -37.20
CA GLY A 30 -4.81 34.74 -36.75
C GLY A 30 -4.86 34.90 -35.24
N GLY A 31 -5.44 35.99 -34.75
CA GLY A 31 -5.57 36.27 -33.33
C GLY A 31 -6.39 35.19 -32.63
N GLN A 32 -5.81 34.57 -31.61
CA GLN A 32 -6.54 33.84 -30.59
C GLN A 32 -6.22 34.49 -29.25
N THR A 33 -7.27 34.97 -28.59
CA THR A 33 -7.25 35.44 -27.21
C THR A 33 -6.86 34.27 -26.31
N THR A 34 -5.59 34.22 -25.92
CA THR A 34 -5.08 33.33 -24.89
C THR A 34 -5.70 33.74 -23.56
N ALA A 35 -6.57 32.89 -23.00
CA ALA A 35 -6.94 33.00 -21.60
C ALA A 35 -5.66 32.94 -20.74
N PRO A 36 -5.52 33.77 -19.70
CA PRO A 36 -4.32 33.76 -18.87
C PRO A 36 -4.20 32.38 -18.20
N VAL A 37 -3.18 31.62 -18.60
CA VAL A 37 -2.70 30.46 -17.86
C VAL A 37 -2.23 31.00 -16.52
N THR A 38 -3.00 30.71 -15.47
CA THR A 38 -2.60 31.01 -14.10
C THR A 38 -1.31 30.22 -13.85
N PRO A 39 -0.19 30.86 -13.48
CA PRO A 39 1.02 30.12 -13.14
C PRO A 39 0.68 29.15 -12.03
N ILE A 40 0.83 27.84 -12.29
CA ILE A 40 0.81 26.83 -11.24
C ILE A 40 2.02 27.16 -10.37
N THR A 41 1.77 27.86 -9.27
CA THR A 41 2.81 28.15 -8.30
C THR A 41 3.28 26.79 -7.81
N PRO A 42 4.59 26.47 -7.87
CA PRO A 42 5.09 25.24 -7.29
C PRO A 42 4.58 25.19 -5.85
N PRO A 43 3.95 24.08 -5.40
CA PRO A 43 3.58 23.97 -4.01
C PRO A 43 4.82 24.30 -3.18
N GLY A 44 4.63 25.12 -2.14
CA GLY A 44 5.71 25.54 -1.25
C GLY A 44 6.50 24.33 -0.73
N GLY A 45 7.72 24.55 -0.23
CA GLY A 45 8.59 23.48 0.24
C GLY A 45 7.81 22.45 1.06
N ARG A 46 7.80 21.20 0.58
CA ARG A 46 7.00 20.11 1.18
C ARG A 46 7.43 19.91 2.63
N PRO A 47 6.49 19.84 3.58
CA PRO A 47 6.85 19.54 4.96
C PRO A 47 7.43 18.12 5.02
N VAL A 48 8.58 17.98 5.68
CA VAL A 48 9.28 16.70 5.83
C VAL A 48 9.06 16.21 7.26
N LEU A 49 8.79 14.92 7.43
CA LEU A 49 8.79 14.32 8.76
C LEU A 49 10.19 14.36 9.34
N ALA A 50 10.30 14.71 10.63
CA ALA A 50 11.58 14.62 11.30
C ALA A 50 12.14 13.21 11.14
N SER A 51 13.39 13.10 10.68
CA SER A 51 14.13 11.84 10.64
C SER A 51 14.54 11.49 12.08
N ALA A 52 13.55 11.14 12.90
CA ALA A 52 13.78 10.56 14.21
C ALA A 52 14.13 9.08 14.00
N TYR A 53 15.41 8.82 13.78
CA TYR A 53 15.94 7.46 13.79
C TYR A 53 16.00 6.96 15.24
N ARG A 54 14.91 6.34 15.71
CA ARG A 54 15.00 5.38 16.82
C ARG A 54 14.66 4.01 16.27
N PRO A 55 15.36 2.95 16.68
CA PRO A 55 14.98 1.59 16.29
C PRO A 55 13.51 1.34 16.64
N SER A 56 12.70 0.88 15.68
CA SER A 56 11.35 0.35 15.98
C SER A 56 11.45 -0.98 16.75
N GLY A 57 12.65 -1.59 16.73
CA GLY A 57 13.00 -2.89 17.27
C GLY A 57 13.73 -3.69 16.19
N GLN A 58 14.23 -4.87 16.53
CA GLN A 58 14.42 -5.92 15.53
C GLN A 58 13.26 -6.89 15.68
N ALA A 59 12.73 -7.37 14.56
CA ALA A 59 11.79 -8.49 14.58
C ALA A 59 12.45 -9.63 15.35
N ALA A 60 11.83 -10.05 16.46
CA ALA A 60 12.29 -11.20 17.21
C ALA A 60 11.95 -12.48 16.44
N ALA A 61 12.65 -13.57 16.76
CA ALA A 61 12.20 -14.89 16.32
C ALA A 61 10.73 -15.09 16.76
N GLY A 62 9.83 -15.23 15.79
CA GLY A 62 8.39 -15.33 16.03
C GLY A 62 7.55 -14.13 15.57
N ASP A 63 8.14 -13.05 15.04
CA ASP A 63 7.41 -11.89 14.51
C ASP A 63 6.94 -12.06 13.04
N VAL A 64 6.94 -13.29 12.53
CA VAL A 64 6.51 -13.60 11.16
C VAL A 64 5.00 -13.48 11.04
N PHE A 65 4.52 -12.78 10.02
CA PHE A 65 3.10 -12.77 9.65
C PHE A 65 2.90 -13.34 8.24
N VAL A 66 1.67 -13.77 7.96
CA VAL A 66 1.27 -14.27 6.63
C VAL A 66 0.20 -13.38 6.03
N HIS A 67 0.28 -13.09 4.74
CA HIS A 67 -0.81 -12.42 4.02
C HIS A 67 -1.75 -13.47 3.43
N LEU A 68 -2.90 -13.69 4.08
CA LEU A 68 -3.98 -14.54 3.56
C LEU A 68 -4.85 -13.77 2.57
N PHE A 69 -4.25 -13.47 1.42
CA PHE A 69 -4.83 -12.64 0.38
C PHE A 69 -6.12 -13.24 -0.19
N GLU A 70 -7.21 -12.47 -0.13
CA GLU A 70 -8.56 -12.84 -0.59
C GLU A 70 -9.27 -13.97 0.18
N TRP A 71 -8.74 -14.41 1.32
CA TRP A 71 -9.39 -15.43 2.14
C TRP A 71 -10.66 -14.91 2.81
N ARG A 72 -11.64 -15.79 3.02
CA ARG A 72 -12.85 -15.47 3.78
C ARG A 72 -12.53 -15.40 5.27
N TRP A 73 -13.28 -14.59 6.02
CA TRP A 73 -13.04 -14.41 7.46
C TRP A 73 -13.11 -15.72 8.23
N THR A 74 -14.05 -16.59 7.88
CA THR A 74 -14.24 -17.90 8.53
C THR A 74 -13.09 -18.88 8.26
N ASP A 75 -12.49 -18.83 7.07
CA ASP A 75 -11.33 -19.65 6.73
C ASP A 75 -10.10 -19.16 7.51
N ILE A 76 -9.89 -17.84 7.59
CA ILE A 76 -8.79 -17.25 8.38
C ILE A 76 -8.91 -17.60 9.85
N ALA A 77 -10.11 -17.53 10.43
CA ALA A 77 -10.34 -17.89 11.83
C ALA A 77 -9.91 -19.35 12.12
N THR A 78 -10.26 -20.27 11.22
CA THR A 78 -9.89 -21.68 11.33
C THR A 78 -8.38 -21.90 11.14
N GLU A 79 -7.77 -21.18 10.21
CA GLU A 79 -6.33 -21.24 9.92
C GLU A 79 -5.50 -20.73 11.12
N CYS A 80 -5.96 -19.67 11.79
CA CYS A 80 -5.35 -19.16 13.02
C CYS A 80 -5.28 -20.24 14.11
N GLU A 81 -6.37 -20.97 14.33
CA GLU A 81 -6.47 -21.97 15.40
C GLU A 81 -5.72 -23.27 15.08
N SER A 82 -5.81 -23.73 13.83
CA SER A 82 -5.35 -25.07 13.45
C SER A 82 -3.93 -25.11 12.90
N VAL A 83 -3.43 -23.99 12.36
CA VAL A 83 -2.13 -23.94 11.68
C VAL A 83 -1.26 -22.83 12.24
N LEU A 84 -1.70 -21.57 12.15
CA LEU A 84 -0.80 -20.42 12.34
C LEU A 84 -0.41 -20.23 13.81
N GLY A 85 -1.37 -20.28 14.73
CA GLY A 85 -1.10 -20.22 16.17
C GLY A 85 -0.16 -21.34 16.62
N PRO A 86 -0.46 -22.63 16.35
CA PRO A 86 0.43 -23.75 16.65
C PRO A 86 1.82 -23.65 16.01
N ALA A 87 1.93 -23.06 14.82
CA ALA A 87 3.20 -22.87 14.12
C ALA A 87 3.99 -21.62 14.59
N GLY A 88 3.42 -20.79 15.47
CA GLY A 88 4.09 -19.62 16.04
C GLY A 88 4.10 -18.38 15.13
N TYR A 89 3.14 -18.25 14.21
CA TYR A 89 2.96 -17.01 13.45
C TYR A 89 2.43 -15.90 14.37
N HIS A 90 2.98 -14.70 14.23
CA HIS A 90 2.58 -13.53 15.01
C HIS A 90 1.22 -12.99 14.59
N ALA A 91 0.97 -12.93 13.28
CA ALA A 91 -0.19 -12.27 12.73
C ALA A 91 -0.60 -12.76 11.33
N VAL A 92 -1.79 -12.35 10.93
CA VAL A 92 -2.31 -12.44 9.56
C VAL A 92 -2.55 -11.05 9.01
N GLN A 93 -1.96 -10.72 7.86
CA GLN A 93 -2.44 -9.63 7.03
C GLN A 93 -3.69 -10.09 6.26
N VAL A 94 -4.78 -9.36 6.39
CA VAL A 94 -6.04 -9.59 5.69
C VAL A 94 -6.26 -8.57 4.59
N SER A 95 -6.90 -8.98 3.49
CA SER A 95 -7.32 -8.06 2.43
C SER A 95 -8.34 -7.02 2.94
N PRO A 96 -8.53 -5.88 2.22
CA PRO A 96 -9.30 -4.75 2.74
C PRO A 96 -10.72 -5.14 3.20
N PRO A 97 -11.12 -4.88 4.46
CA PRO A 97 -12.37 -5.37 5.02
C PRO A 97 -13.56 -4.45 4.80
N GLN A 98 -13.31 -3.21 4.40
CA GLN A 98 -14.35 -2.20 4.17
C GLN A 98 -15.18 -2.49 2.91
N GLU A 99 -16.34 -1.85 2.83
CA GLU A 99 -17.16 -1.85 1.63
C GLU A 99 -16.36 -1.34 0.44
N HIS A 100 -16.39 -2.12 -0.63
CA HIS A 100 -15.67 -1.85 -1.86
C HIS A 100 -16.57 -2.07 -3.08
N ILE A 101 -16.10 -1.66 -4.27
CA ILE A 101 -16.85 -1.77 -5.51
C ILE A 101 -17.15 -3.23 -5.88
N VAL A 102 -18.12 -3.41 -6.79
CA VAL A 102 -18.44 -4.70 -7.40
C VAL A 102 -18.32 -4.59 -8.91
N LEU A 103 -17.54 -5.48 -9.51
CA LEU A 103 -17.43 -5.62 -10.97
C LEU A 103 -17.67 -7.07 -11.38
N ALA A 104 -18.20 -7.24 -12.59
CA ALA A 104 -18.33 -8.56 -13.20
C ALA A 104 -16.97 -9.27 -13.28
N GLY A 105 -16.95 -10.57 -13.00
CA GLY A 105 -15.72 -11.36 -12.94
C GLY A 105 -14.94 -11.22 -11.63
N HIS A 106 -15.35 -10.34 -10.71
CA HIS A 106 -14.80 -10.18 -9.36
C HIS A 106 -13.26 -10.16 -9.31
N PRO A 107 -12.59 -9.28 -10.08
CA PRO A 107 -11.15 -9.17 -10.01
C PRO A 107 -10.74 -8.73 -8.60
N TRP A 108 -9.60 -9.20 -8.11
CA TRP A 108 -9.20 -8.98 -6.71
C TRP A 108 -9.06 -7.49 -6.34
N TRP A 109 -8.63 -6.67 -7.30
CA TRP A 109 -8.37 -5.25 -7.09
C TRP A 109 -9.64 -4.43 -6.83
N VAL A 110 -10.84 -5.00 -6.97
CA VAL A 110 -12.07 -4.30 -6.56
C VAL A 110 -12.04 -3.91 -5.09
N ARG A 111 -11.34 -4.66 -4.23
CA ARG A 111 -11.19 -4.38 -2.80
C ARG A 111 -10.37 -3.14 -2.47
N TYR A 112 -9.54 -2.73 -3.43
CA TYR A 112 -8.71 -1.52 -3.35
C TYR A 112 -9.43 -0.30 -3.93
N GLN A 113 -10.76 -0.36 -4.08
CA GLN A 113 -11.60 0.79 -4.39
C GLN A 113 -12.68 0.93 -3.32
N PRO A 114 -12.38 1.62 -2.21
CA PRO A 114 -13.31 1.81 -1.11
C PRO A 114 -14.55 2.59 -1.53
N VAL A 115 -15.72 2.19 -1.03
CA VAL A 115 -17.00 2.89 -1.22
C VAL A 115 -17.45 3.53 0.08
N SER A 116 -17.30 2.83 1.19
CA SER A 116 -17.47 3.36 2.53
C SER A 116 -16.52 2.64 3.48
N TYR A 117 -16.42 3.12 4.72
CA TYR A 117 -15.71 2.42 5.79
C TYR A 117 -16.59 1.42 6.55
N SER A 118 -17.78 1.09 6.02
CA SER A 118 -18.64 0.05 6.58
C SER A 118 -17.96 -1.31 6.51
N LEU A 119 -18.13 -2.12 7.57
CA LEU A 119 -17.76 -3.54 7.58
C LEU A 119 -18.98 -4.45 7.37
N GLY A 120 -20.16 -3.90 7.04
CA GLY A 120 -21.40 -4.66 6.92
C GLY A 120 -21.25 -5.84 5.96
N ARG A 121 -20.62 -5.59 4.80
CA ARG A 121 -20.30 -6.61 3.81
C ARG A 121 -19.06 -6.25 2.99
N SER A 122 -18.13 -7.21 2.91
CA SER A 122 -17.06 -7.24 1.90
C SER A 122 -17.05 -8.59 1.18
N ARG A 123 -16.13 -8.79 0.24
CA ARG A 123 -15.94 -10.08 -0.44
C ARG A 123 -15.63 -11.23 0.52
N SER A 124 -14.90 -10.97 1.60
CA SER A 124 -14.49 -12.00 2.56
C SER A 124 -15.59 -12.39 3.57
N GLY A 125 -16.64 -11.59 3.72
CA GLY A 125 -17.75 -11.87 4.64
C GLY A 125 -18.40 -10.63 5.22
N THR A 126 -19.18 -10.85 6.27
CA THR A 126 -19.94 -9.85 7.03
C THR A 126 -19.14 -9.30 8.22
N ARG A 127 -19.65 -8.21 8.83
CA ARG A 127 -19.09 -7.65 10.08
C ARG A 127 -18.99 -8.69 11.19
N ALA A 128 -20.01 -9.52 11.36
CA ALA A 128 -20.05 -10.52 12.42
C ALA A 128 -18.94 -11.56 12.24
N GLU A 129 -18.73 -12.04 11.01
CA GLU A 129 -17.66 -12.98 10.69
C GLU A 129 -16.26 -12.33 10.82
N PHE A 130 -16.13 -11.04 10.48
CA PHE A 130 -14.87 -10.31 10.71
C PHE A 130 -14.55 -10.20 12.21
N THR A 131 -15.53 -9.82 13.04
CA THR A 131 -15.36 -9.73 14.49
C THR A 131 -15.07 -11.09 15.12
N ASP A 132 -15.75 -12.15 14.68
CA ASP A 132 -15.46 -13.53 15.11
C ASP A 132 -14.02 -13.94 14.77
N MET A 133 -13.58 -13.69 13.54
CA MET A 133 -12.22 -13.98 13.09
C MET A 133 -11.16 -13.26 13.91
N VAL A 134 -11.33 -11.95 14.15
CA VAL A 134 -10.40 -11.18 15.00
C VAL A 134 -10.33 -11.76 16.41
N SER A 135 -11.47 -12.09 17.01
CA SER A 135 -11.52 -12.67 18.35
C SER A 135 -10.85 -14.05 18.43
N ARG A 136 -11.11 -14.93 17.46
CA ARG A 136 -10.58 -16.30 17.43
C ARG A 136 -9.09 -16.34 17.15
N CYS A 137 -8.62 -15.52 16.21
CA CYS A 137 -7.18 -15.36 15.97
C CYS A 137 -6.47 -14.82 17.21
N ALA A 138 -7.03 -13.81 17.88
CA ALA A 138 -6.45 -13.30 19.13
C ALA A 138 -6.38 -14.38 20.24
N ALA A 139 -7.41 -15.22 20.37
CA ALA A 139 -7.40 -16.36 21.30
C ALA A 139 -6.34 -17.41 20.96
N ALA A 140 -5.99 -17.55 19.68
CA ALA A 140 -4.88 -18.37 19.20
C ALA A 140 -3.51 -17.65 19.26
N SER A 141 -3.45 -16.46 19.88
CA SER A 141 -2.26 -15.59 19.94
C SER A 141 -1.75 -15.12 18.57
N VAL A 142 -2.64 -15.00 17.58
CA VAL A 142 -2.37 -14.49 16.23
C VAL A 142 -3.06 -13.15 16.05
N GLY A 143 -2.30 -12.08 15.85
CA GLY A 143 -2.83 -10.74 15.57
C GLY A 143 -3.45 -10.63 14.17
N ILE A 144 -4.34 -9.65 13.98
CA ILE A 144 -4.87 -9.30 12.65
C ILE A 144 -4.30 -7.95 12.22
N TYR A 145 -3.64 -7.94 11.06
CA TYR A 145 -3.19 -6.73 10.36
C TYR A 145 -4.16 -6.44 9.22
N VAL A 146 -4.86 -5.31 9.29
CA VAL A 146 -5.79 -4.91 8.24
C VAL A 146 -5.06 -4.20 7.12
N ASP A 147 -5.30 -4.60 5.88
CA ASP A 147 -4.98 -3.80 4.71
C ASP A 147 -5.91 -2.58 4.62
N ALA A 148 -5.40 -1.41 4.98
CA ALA A 148 -6.13 -0.16 5.10
C ALA A 148 -5.90 0.72 3.85
N VAL A 149 -6.94 0.82 3.03
CA VAL A 149 -6.97 1.67 1.84
C VAL A 149 -7.52 3.04 2.22
N ILE A 150 -6.61 3.99 2.42
CA ILE A 150 -6.91 5.33 2.97
C ILE A 150 -6.36 6.48 2.11
N ASN A 151 -5.71 6.17 0.99
CA ASN A 151 -5.22 7.17 0.03
C ASN A 151 -6.35 7.70 -0.86
N HIS A 152 -7.22 6.81 -1.33
CA HIS A 152 -8.19 7.10 -2.38
C HIS A 152 -9.52 6.38 -2.12
N MET A 153 -10.52 6.75 -2.91
CA MET A 153 -11.79 6.05 -3.04
C MET A 153 -11.87 5.39 -4.44
N THR A 154 -13.06 5.35 -5.06
CA THR A 154 -13.25 4.65 -6.35
C THR A 154 -12.88 5.50 -7.57
N ALA A 155 -12.70 4.86 -8.72
CA ALA A 155 -12.47 5.54 -10.00
C ALA A 155 -13.77 5.97 -10.74
N GLY A 156 -14.95 5.66 -10.20
CA GLY A 156 -16.21 5.78 -10.94
C GLY A 156 -17.46 5.80 -10.07
N ALA A 157 -18.59 5.41 -10.65
CA ALA A 157 -19.87 5.33 -9.95
C ALA A 157 -20.37 3.88 -9.90
N GLY A 158 -21.21 3.58 -8.92
CA GLY A 158 -21.79 2.24 -8.79
C GLY A 158 -22.51 2.01 -7.46
N THR A 159 -22.61 0.74 -7.10
CA THR A 159 -23.14 0.30 -5.81
C THR A 159 -22.13 -0.64 -5.17
N GLY A 160 -21.75 -0.34 -3.93
CA GLY A 160 -20.77 -1.10 -3.18
C GLY A 160 -21.31 -2.45 -2.71
N THR A 161 -20.41 -3.24 -2.14
CA THR A 161 -20.69 -4.57 -1.59
C THR A 161 -21.70 -4.56 -0.42
N ASP A 162 -21.91 -3.42 0.23
CA ASP A 162 -22.84 -3.21 1.34
C ASP A 162 -24.04 -2.33 0.92
N GLY A 163 -24.21 -2.11 -0.39
CA GLY A 163 -25.38 -1.42 -0.96
C GLY A 163 -25.26 0.10 -1.06
N THR A 164 -24.14 0.70 -0.68
CA THR A 164 -23.95 2.16 -0.79
C THR A 164 -23.87 2.55 -2.27
N VAL A 165 -24.75 3.46 -2.70
CA VAL A 165 -24.69 4.06 -4.04
C VAL A 165 -23.73 5.24 -3.99
N TYR A 166 -22.76 5.27 -4.90
CA TYR A 166 -21.69 6.28 -4.91
C TYR A 166 -21.42 6.81 -6.32
N THR A 167 -20.79 7.97 -6.39
CA THR A 167 -20.12 8.47 -7.61
C THR A 167 -18.64 8.69 -7.34
N LYS A 168 -17.87 9.09 -8.35
CA LYS A 168 -16.40 9.18 -8.24
C LYS A 168 -15.95 10.05 -7.05
N TYR A 169 -16.66 11.14 -6.75
CA TYR A 169 -16.30 12.09 -5.69
C TYR A 169 -17.41 12.31 -4.65
N GLU A 170 -18.48 11.50 -4.67
CA GLU A 170 -19.59 11.60 -3.71
C GLU A 170 -19.87 10.24 -3.08
N TYR A 171 -19.63 10.15 -1.78
CA TYR A 171 -19.74 8.97 -0.94
C TYR A 171 -20.68 9.30 0.23
N PRO A 172 -21.97 8.95 0.14
CA PRO A 172 -23.00 9.44 1.05
C PRO A 172 -22.65 9.28 2.53
N GLY A 173 -22.71 10.39 3.28
CA GLY A 173 -22.40 10.42 4.71
C GLY A 173 -20.90 10.34 5.05
N LEU A 174 -20.01 10.19 4.06
CA LEU A 174 -18.57 10.04 4.27
C LEU A 174 -17.76 11.16 3.60
N TYR A 175 -17.76 11.25 2.27
CA TYR A 175 -16.94 12.22 1.53
C TYR A 175 -17.73 12.92 0.42
N THR A 176 -17.44 14.20 0.19
CA THR A 176 -17.93 15.00 -0.94
C THR A 176 -16.77 15.49 -1.79
N GLN A 177 -17.04 16.12 -2.94
CA GLN A 177 -16.01 16.65 -3.83
C GLN A 177 -14.91 17.49 -3.14
N SER A 178 -15.25 18.22 -2.07
CA SER A 178 -14.29 19.06 -1.34
C SER A 178 -13.27 18.29 -0.48
N ASP A 179 -13.52 17.01 -0.23
CA ASP A 179 -12.64 16.11 0.51
C ASP A 179 -11.56 15.47 -0.40
N PHE A 180 -11.60 15.72 -1.72
CA PHE A 180 -10.65 15.18 -2.69
C PHE A 180 -9.70 16.26 -3.22
N HIS A 181 -8.53 15.84 -3.69
CA HIS A 181 -7.66 16.70 -4.47
C HIS A 181 -8.32 17.07 -5.82
N PRO A 182 -7.98 18.24 -6.41
CA PRO A 182 -8.40 18.55 -7.77
C PRO A 182 -7.96 17.43 -8.75
N PRO A 183 -8.82 17.02 -9.69
CA PRO A 183 -8.49 15.90 -10.58
C PRO A 183 -7.21 16.15 -11.40
N CYS A 184 -6.23 15.28 -11.22
CA CYS A 184 -5.02 15.16 -12.03
C CYS A 184 -4.53 13.72 -11.96
N GLY A 185 -3.75 13.25 -12.94
CA GLY A 185 -3.19 11.90 -12.94
C GLY A 185 -1.74 11.87 -12.47
N VAL A 186 -1.37 10.82 -11.72
CA VAL A 186 0.05 10.50 -11.48
C VAL A 186 0.70 10.16 -12.82
N SER A 187 1.69 10.96 -13.21
CA SER A 187 2.39 10.86 -14.50
C SER A 187 3.87 11.22 -14.44
N ASN A 188 4.35 11.75 -13.32
CA ASN A 188 5.72 12.17 -13.11
C ASN A 188 6.24 11.78 -11.72
N TYR A 189 6.89 10.62 -11.63
CA TYR A 189 7.52 10.13 -10.39
C TYR A 189 8.78 10.92 -9.96
N GLN A 190 9.21 11.91 -10.76
CA GLN A 190 10.22 12.89 -10.36
C GLN A 190 9.62 14.12 -9.64
N SER A 191 8.30 14.18 -9.49
CA SER A 191 7.59 15.20 -8.73
C SER A 191 6.83 14.58 -7.57
N ALA A 192 7.29 14.82 -6.35
CA ALA A 192 6.60 14.34 -5.15
C ALA A 192 5.14 14.79 -5.08
N ALA A 193 4.86 16.06 -5.40
CA ALA A 193 3.50 16.59 -5.42
C ALA A 193 2.62 15.87 -6.46
N ASN A 194 3.15 15.54 -7.65
CA ASN A 194 2.36 14.77 -8.61
C ASN A 194 2.14 13.32 -8.17
N VAL A 195 3.06 12.73 -7.40
CA VAL A 195 2.89 11.38 -6.86
C VAL A 195 1.85 11.36 -5.72
N GLN A 196 1.74 12.43 -4.94
CA GLN A 196 0.99 12.43 -3.67
C GLN A 196 -0.29 13.27 -3.65
N ASP A 197 -0.48 14.14 -4.63
CA ASP A 197 -1.65 15.03 -4.70
C ASP A 197 -2.45 14.80 -6.00
N CYS A 198 -2.20 13.70 -6.72
CA CYS A 198 -2.90 13.33 -7.95
C CYS A 198 -3.40 11.88 -7.91
N GLU A 199 -4.41 11.61 -8.71
CA GLU A 199 -5.09 10.32 -8.81
C GLU A 199 -4.16 9.22 -9.36
N LEU A 200 -3.83 8.27 -8.49
CA LEU A 200 -3.23 7.00 -8.88
C LEU A 200 -4.26 6.21 -9.72
N LEU A 201 -3.95 5.97 -11.00
CA LEU A 201 -4.82 5.18 -11.90
C LEU A 201 -6.25 5.72 -12.05
N GLY A 202 -6.46 7.02 -11.80
CA GLY A 202 -7.77 7.67 -11.85
C GLY A 202 -8.67 7.41 -10.63
N LEU A 203 -8.12 6.82 -9.56
CA LEU A 203 -8.80 6.64 -8.27
C LEU A 203 -8.96 8.00 -7.59
N ALA A 204 -10.14 8.30 -7.07
CA ALA A 204 -10.43 9.60 -6.45
C ALA A 204 -9.55 9.83 -5.22
N ASP A 205 -8.61 10.76 -5.33
CA ASP A 205 -7.51 10.94 -4.38
C ASP A 205 -7.91 11.84 -3.19
N LEU A 206 -7.81 11.31 -1.97
CA LEU A 206 -8.26 12.01 -0.77
C LEU A 206 -7.30 13.14 -0.41
N ARG A 207 -7.87 14.31 -0.12
CA ARG A 207 -7.10 15.48 0.32
C ARG A 207 -6.73 15.35 1.79
N THR A 208 -5.71 14.53 2.07
CA THR A 208 -5.30 14.18 3.44
C THR A 208 -4.71 15.37 4.21
N SER A 209 -4.39 16.49 3.55
CA SER A 209 -4.14 17.79 4.19
C SER A 209 -5.34 18.34 4.96
N ALA A 210 -6.57 17.95 4.62
CA ALA A 210 -7.77 18.45 5.27
C ALA A 210 -8.01 17.76 6.63
N PRO A 211 -8.16 18.51 7.74
CA PRO A 211 -8.40 17.92 9.06
C PRO A 211 -9.66 17.04 9.13
N SER A 212 -10.70 17.35 8.36
CA SER A 212 -11.91 16.53 8.26
C SER A 212 -11.64 15.15 7.65
N VAL A 213 -10.80 15.09 6.61
CA VAL A 213 -10.41 13.85 5.94
C VAL A 213 -9.57 13.00 6.90
N GLN A 214 -8.58 13.61 7.56
CA GLN A 214 -7.76 12.93 8.57
C GLN A 214 -8.61 12.33 9.70
N GLN A 215 -9.61 13.08 10.19
CA GLN A 215 -10.47 12.60 11.27
C GLN A 215 -11.33 11.42 10.82
N LYS A 216 -11.94 11.47 9.62
CA LYS A 216 -12.73 10.35 9.08
C LYS A 216 -11.91 9.08 8.91
N ILE A 217 -10.66 9.21 8.45
CA ILE A 217 -9.72 8.08 8.34
C ILE A 217 -9.37 7.55 9.74
N ALA A 218 -9.04 8.44 10.68
CA ALA A 218 -8.71 8.05 12.05
C ALA A 218 -9.89 7.32 12.73
N ASP A 219 -11.13 7.79 12.54
CA ASP A 219 -12.33 7.16 13.09
C ASP A 219 -12.51 5.74 12.54
N TYR A 220 -12.25 5.51 11.25
CA TYR A 220 -12.25 4.18 10.65
C TYR A 220 -11.21 3.26 11.31
N LEU A 221 -9.95 3.70 11.42
CA LEU A 221 -8.87 2.91 12.00
C LEU A 221 -9.05 2.65 13.50
N VAL A 222 -9.58 3.63 14.24
CA VAL A 222 -9.99 3.47 15.65
C VAL A 222 -11.12 2.44 15.75
N SER A 223 -12.10 2.47 14.86
CA SER A 223 -13.21 1.50 14.88
C SER A 223 -12.73 0.06 14.70
N LEU A 224 -11.74 -0.17 13.83
CA LEU A 224 -11.09 -1.47 13.63
C LEU A 224 -10.27 -1.87 14.85
N SER A 225 -9.49 -0.95 15.41
CA SER A 225 -8.70 -1.19 16.63
C SER A 225 -9.59 -1.56 17.83
N ARG A 226 -10.77 -0.93 17.95
CA ARG A 226 -11.76 -1.27 18.98
C ARG A 226 -12.35 -2.68 18.82
N LEU A 227 -12.35 -3.23 17.61
CA LEU A 227 -12.73 -4.62 17.34
C LEU A 227 -11.61 -5.64 17.65
N GLY A 228 -10.40 -5.18 18.00
CA GLY A 228 -9.26 -6.03 18.35
C GLY A 228 -8.23 -6.20 17.22
N VAL A 229 -8.32 -5.42 16.14
CA VAL A 229 -7.27 -5.38 15.11
C VAL A 229 -5.95 -4.97 15.75
N ALA A 230 -4.89 -5.76 15.48
CA ALA A 230 -3.58 -5.61 16.11
C ALA A 230 -2.66 -4.65 15.34
N GLY A 231 -2.93 -4.42 14.06
CA GLY A 231 -2.11 -3.54 13.23
C GLY A 231 -2.70 -3.23 11.87
N PHE A 232 -1.97 -2.43 11.08
CA PHE A 232 -2.39 -1.98 9.77
C PHE A 232 -1.24 -2.04 8.76
N ARG A 233 -1.55 -2.56 7.57
CA ARG A 233 -0.80 -2.31 6.34
C ARG A 233 -1.44 -1.12 5.65
N ILE A 234 -0.73 -0.01 5.49
CA ILE A 234 -1.24 1.16 4.77
C ILE A 234 -0.99 0.99 3.28
N ASP A 235 -2.08 0.82 2.52
CA ASP A 235 -2.06 0.75 1.06
C ASP A 235 -1.60 2.06 0.45
N ALA A 236 -0.82 1.96 -0.64
CA ALA A 236 -0.42 3.11 -1.46
C ALA A 236 0.17 4.27 -0.62
N ALA A 237 0.83 3.99 0.50
CA ALA A 237 1.29 5.03 1.42
C ALA A 237 2.24 6.03 0.76
N LYS A 238 2.99 5.60 -0.27
CA LYS A 238 3.79 6.46 -1.14
C LYS A 238 3.04 7.66 -1.72
N HIS A 239 1.74 7.48 -1.96
CA HIS A 239 0.83 8.46 -2.55
C HIS A 239 0.15 9.34 -1.51
N ILE A 240 0.45 9.17 -0.22
CA ILE A 240 -0.01 10.06 0.86
C ILE A 240 1.19 10.88 1.33
N GLN A 241 1.03 12.18 1.60
CA GLN A 241 2.13 12.93 2.19
C GLN A 241 2.46 12.38 3.61
N PRO A 242 3.74 12.11 3.95
CA PRO A 242 4.14 11.49 5.21
C PRO A 242 3.67 12.28 6.43
N VAL A 243 3.73 13.62 6.38
CA VAL A 243 3.27 14.48 7.48
C VAL A 243 1.76 14.41 7.70
N GLU A 244 0.99 14.17 6.65
CA GLU A 244 -0.46 14.03 6.72
C GLU A 244 -0.84 12.64 7.22
N LEU A 245 -0.12 11.60 6.76
CA LEU A 245 -0.26 10.25 7.27
C LEU A 245 0.13 10.16 8.76
N ASP A 246 1.20 10.84 9.19
CA ASP A 246 1.59 10.93 10.60
C ASP A 246 0.51 11.61 11.45
N ALA A 247 -0.14 12.66 10.92
CA ALA A 247 -1.26 13.31 11.60
C ALA A 247 -2.46 12.36 11.79
N VAL A 248 -2.76 11.50 10.81
CA VAL A 248 -3.77 10.45 10.95
C VAL A 248 -3.37 9.45 12.05
N VAL A 249 -2.15 8.91 11.98
CA VAL A 249 -1.62 7.95 12.97
C VAL A 249 -1.65 8.56 14.38
N ALA A 250 -1.25 9.83 14.53
CA ALA A 250 -1.26 10.53 15.80
C ALA A 250 -2.67 10.67 16.39
N ARG A 251 -3.69 10.95 15.57
CA ARG A 251 -5.10 10.98 16.01
C ARG A 251 -5.54 9.62 16.52
N VAL A 252 -5.22 8.54 15.79
CA VAL A 252 -5.52 7.16 16.21
C VAL A 252 -4.85 6.86 17.56
N HIS A 253 -3.55 7.14 17.69
CA HIS A 253 -2.81 6.90 18.93
C HIS A 253 -3.36 7.71 20.11
N GLN A 254 -3.70 8.98 19.90
CA GLN A 254 -4.28 9.82 20.93
C GLN A 254 -5.60 9.24 21.45
N THR A 255 -6.51 8.85 20.55
CA THR A 255 -7.79 8.25 20.92
C THR A 255 -7.60 6.92 21.65
N LEU A 256 -6.77 6.03 21.13
CA LEU A 256 -6.56 4.71 21.74
C LEU A 256 -5.86 4.81 23.10
N THR A 257 -4.89 5.71 23.25
CA THR A 257 -4.22 5.97 24.53
C THR A 257 -5.20 6.51 25.56
N ALA A 258 -6.08 7.45 25.17
CA ALA A 258 -7.12 7.98 26.03
C ALA A 258 -8.14 6.90 26.47
N GLU A 259 -8.34 5.87 25.65
CA GLU A 259 -9.15 4.69 25.97
C GLU A 259 -8.39 3.61 26.77
N GLY A 260 -7.11 3.80 27.07
CA GLY A 260 -6.27 2.79 27.72
C GLY A 260 -6.01 1.56 26.86
N ARG A 261 -6.09 1.69 25.53
CA ARG A 261 -5.84 0.61 24.56
C ARG A 261 -4.40 0.60 24.10
N ARG A 262 -3.92 -0.59 23.70
CA ARG A 262 -2.62 -0.76 23.05
C ARG A 262 -2.61 -0.06 21.70
N LEU A 263 -1.48 0.55 21.35
CA LEU A 263 -1.26 1.11 20.02
C LEU A 263 -1.10 -0.02 18.98
N PRO A 264 -1.74 0.09 17.82
CA PRO A 264 -1.60 -0.88 16.73
C PRO A 264 -0.18 -0.85 16.15
N TYR A 265 0.24 -1.99 15.59
CA TYR A 265 1.42 -2.04 14.73
C TYR A 265 1.12 -1.38 13.37
N TRP A 266 2.09 -0.71 12.77
CA TRP A 266 1.94 -0.07 11.47
C TRP A 266 3.05 -0.54 10.53
N PHE A 267 2.67 -0.84 9.30
CA PHE A 267 3.63 -0.81 8.21
C PHE A 267 3.02 -0.20 6.95
N ALA A 268 3.83 0.53 6.20
CA ALA A 268 3.40 1.32 5.07
C ALA A 268 3.97 0.76 3.77
N GLU A 269 3.11 0.65 2.75
CA GLU A 269 3.58 0.30 1.42
C GLU A 269 4.21 1.50 0.71
N VAL A 270 5.53 1.42 0.53
CA VAL A 270 6.28 2.39 -0.27
C VAL A 270 7.18 1.63 -1.24
N ILE A 271 6.78 1.58 -2.52
CA ILE A 271 7.59 1.00 -3.59
C ILE A 271 8.74 1.95 -3.91
N ASP A 272 9.97 1.60 -3.53
CA ASP A 272 11.18 2.40 -3.80
C ASP A 272 12.30 1.52 -4.39
N HIS A 273 12.46 1.59 -5.71
CA HIS A 273 13.59 0.99 -6.42
C HIS A 273 14.75 1.98 -6.67
N GLY A 274 14.67 3.19 -6.10
CA GLY A 274 15.60 4.29 -6.30
C GLY A 274 15.25 5.15 -7.51
N GLY A 275 15.82 6.36 -7.55
CA GLY A 275 15.71 7.25 -8.70
C GLY A 275 14.39 8.04 -8.82
N GLU A 276 13.54 8.02 -7.79
CA GLU A 276 12.28 8.77 -7.76
C GLU A 276 12.27 9.83 -6.64
N ALA A 277 11.31 10.75 -6.72
CA ALA A 277 11.21 11.90 -5.81
C ALA A 277 10.66 11.53 -4.42
N VAL A 278 9.85 10.49 -4.31
CA VAL A 278 9.34 9.96 -3.02
C VAL A 278 10.10 8.69 -2.69
N ARG A 279 10.69 8.64 -1.49
CA ARG A 279 11.58 7.56 -1.05
C ARG A 279 11.06 6.89 0.21
N SER A 280 11.42 5.63 0.45
CA SER A 280 11.05 4.93 1.70
C SER A 280 11.53 5.67 2.95
N GLY A 281 12.70 6.32 2.86
CA GLY A 281 13.26 7.13 3.95
C GLY A 281 12.39 8.31 4.39
N ASP A 282 11.47 8.80 3.54
CA ASP A 282 10.57 9.91 3.87
C ASP A 282 9.54 9.52 4.96
N TYR A 283 9.37 8.21 5.22
CA TYR A 283 8.37 7.64 6.13
C TYR A 283 8.98 7.05 7.41
N PHE A 284 10.31 7.09 7.60
CA PHE A 284 10.97 6.46 8.76
C PHE A 284 10.56 7.06 10.12
N GLY A 285 10.02 8.28 10.14
CA GLY A 285 9.51 8.94 11.34
C GLY A 285 8.02 8.72 11.60
N LEU A 286 7.32 7.95 10.75
CA LEU A 286 5.87 7.77 10.86
C LEU A 286 5.47 7.11 12.19
N GLY A 287 4.55 7.75 12.92
CA GLY A 287 4.02 7.31 14.21
C GLY A 287 4.88 7.66 15.42
N TYR A 288 6.13 8.14 15.22
CA TYR A 288 7.07 8.40 16.30
C TYR A 288 6.64 9.56 17.21
N SER A 289 6.05 10.60 16.60
CA SER A 289 5.58 11.80 17.30
C SER A 289 4.51 11.50 18.36
N SER A 290 3.80 10.38 18.19
CA SER A 290 2.70 9.93 19.03
C SER A 290 3.03 8.66 19.83
N GLY A 291 4.32 8.30 19.94
CA GLY A 291 4.81 7.21 20.79
C GLY A 291 4.74 5.81 20.16
N GLY A 292 4.34 5.70 18.89
CA GLY A 292 4.42 4.46 18.12
C GLY A 292 5.62 4.43 17.18
N ALA A 293 5.58 3.52 16.22
CA ALA A 293 6.51 3.43 15.10
C ALA A 293 5.80 2.75 13.92
N ALA A 294 6.36 2.91 12.73
CA ALA A 294 5.94 2.19 11.54
C ALA A 294 7.16 1.64 10.78
N ASP A 295 6.98 0.46 10.20
CA ASP A 295 7.94 -0.14 9.27
C ASP A 295 7.48 0.09 7.82
N ILE A 296 8.38 -0.12 6.86
CA ILE A 296 8.16 0.14 5.45
C ILE A 296 8.44 -1.14 4.65
N THR A 297 7.62 -1.43 3.65
CA THR A 297 7.85 -2.55 2.73
C THR A 297 9.17 -2.39 1.97
N GLU A 298 10.09 -3.34 2.11
CA GLU A 298 11.39 -3.33 1.43
C GLU A 298 11.33 -4.07 0.10
N PHE A 299 10.88 -3.38 -0.95
CA PHE A 299 10.72 -3.96 -2.29
C PHE A 299 12.04 -4.37 -2.94
N ARG A 300 13.19 -3.82 -2.52
CA ARG A 300 14.50 -4.23 -3.05
C ARG A 300 14.91 -5.61 -2.54
N PHE A 301 14.39 -6.03 -1.39
CA PHE A 301 14.63 -7.37 -0.85
C PHE A 301 14.18 -8.47 -1.82
N ARG A 302 13.14 -8.22 -2.63
CA ARG A 302 12.69 -9.16 -3.67
C ARG A 302 13.78 -9.56 -4.67
N GLY A 303 14.81 -8.73 -4.86
CA GLY A 303 15.96 -9.05 -5.71
C GLY A 303 16.76 -10.28 -5.22
N THR A 304 16.56 -10.73 -3.98
CA THR A 304 17.08 -12.00 -3.47
C THR A 304 16.51 -13.19 -4.25
N GLY A 305 15.24 -13.13 -4.68
CA GLY A 305 14.58 -14.15 -5.48
C GLY A 305 15.29 -14.43 -6.81
N ASP A 306 15.88 -13.41 -7.43
CA ASP A 306 16.63 -13.57 -8.68
C ASP A 306 17.86 -14.48 -8.52
N ARG A 307 18.45 -14.58 -7.32
CA ARG A 307 19.57 -15.49 -7.03
C ARG A 307 19.15 -16.95 -7.07
N PHE A 308 17.96 -17.24 -6.55
CA PHE A 308 17.37 -18.57 -6.56
C PHE A 308 16.90 -18.96 -7.96
N LEU A 309 16.34 -18.01 -8.72
CA LEU A 309 15.95 -18.20 -10.12
C LEU A 309 17.13 -18.20 -11.10
N ARG A 310 18.31 -17.76 -10.65
CA ARG A 310 19.50 -17.54 -11.50
C ARG A 310 19.26 -16.53 -12.63
N THR A 311 18.34 -15.59 -12.41
CA THR A 311 18.01 -14.53 -13.36
C THR A 311 19.23 -13.66 -13.63
N GLY A 312 19.52 -13.37 -14.90
CA GLY A 312 20.62 -12.47 -15.26
C GLY A 312 22.03 -13.00 -14.93
N GLY A 313 22.18 -14.32 -14.74
CA GLY A 313 23.47 -14.95 -14.40
C GLY A 313 23.83 -14.89 -12.91
N GLN A 314 22.94 -14.34 -12.08
CA GLN A 314 23.11 -14.24 -10.64
C GLN A 314 23.02 -15.64 -10.00
N ARG A 315 23.58 -15.84 -8.80
CA ARG A 315 23.69 -17.17 -8.17
C ARG A 315 23.36 -17.12 -6.68
N VAL A 316 22.88 -18.23 -6.14
CA VAL A 316 22.66 -18.41 -4.69
C VAL A 316 23.94 -18.12 -3.88
N SER A 317 25.13 -18.40 -4.43
CA SER A 317 26.41 -18.07 -3.80
C SER A 317 26.61 -16.58 -3.52
N ASP A 318 25.95 -15.70 -4.27
CA ASP A 318 26.05 -14.25 -4.11
C ASP A 318 25.42 -13.80 -2.77
N LEU A 319 24.56 -14.63 -2.17
CA LEU A 319 23.96 -14.39 -0.84
C LEU A 319 24.97 -14.57 0.30
N GLY A 320 26.13 -15.22 0.05
CA GLY A 320 27.19 -15.35 1.06
C GLY A 320 27.84 -14.04 1.46
N GLN A 321 27.59 -12.95 0.71
CA GLN A 321 28.04 -11.59 1.01
C GLN A 321 26.84 -10.65 1.28
N PHE A 322 25.70 -11.20 1.70
CA PHE A 322 24.51 -10.41 1.97
C PHE A 322 24.75 -9.40 3.10
N SER A 323 24.45 -8.13 2.82
CA SER A 323 24.36 -7.07 3.82
C SER A 323 23.42 -5.99 3.31
N ALA A 324 22.73 -5.29 4.23
CA ALA A 324 21.85 -4.18 3.86
C ALA A 324 22.58 -3.11 3.03
N ALA A 325 23.84 -2.82 3.37
CA ALA A 325 24.67 -1.87 2.62
C ALA A 325 24.98 -2.34 1.20
N THR A 326 25.45 -3.58 1.04
CA THR A 326 25.81 -4.15 -0.27
C THR A 326 24.60 -4.25 -1.21
N TRP A 327 23.40 -4.41 -0.65
CA TRP A 327 22.16 -4.60 -1.39
C TRP A 327 21.30 -3.34 -1.45
N SER A 328 21.80 -2.21 -0.92
CA SER A 328 21.09 -0.93 -0.85
C SER A 328 19.70 -1.06 -0.22
N LEU A 329 19.57 -1.91 0.79
CA LEU A 329 18.37 -2.08 1.59
C LEU A 329 18.30 -1.00 2.67
N MET A 330 17.08 -0.70 3.12
CA MET A 330 16.85 0.12 4.29
C MET A 330 17.37 -0.55 5.57
N PRO A 331 17.55 0.21 6.67
CA PRO A 331 17.88 -0.35 7.97
C PRO A 331 16.89 -1.46 8.37
N SER A 332 17.38 -2.54 8.97
CA SER A 332 16.53 -3.70 9.29
C SER A 332 15.43 -3.38 10.32
N ASP A 333 15.68 -2.40 11.18
CA ASP A 333 14.71 -1.83 12.14
C ASP A 333 13.72 -0.85 11.51
N LYS A 334 13.52 -0.95 10.18
CA LYS A 334 12.54 -0.19 9.40
C LYS A 334 11.84 -1.04 8.35
N ALA A 335 12.20 -2.30 8.19
CA ALA A 335 11.87 -3.07 7.00
C ALA A 335 10.83 -4.17 7.29
N VAL A 336 9.78 -4.22 6.47
CA VAL A 336 9.01 -5.43 6.25
C VAL A 336 9.51 -6.07 4.95
N VAL A 337 10.15 -7.24 5.07
CA VAL A 337 10.72 -7.96 3.93
C VAL A 337 9.79 -9.06 3.43
N PHE A 338 9.84 -9.31 2.13
CA PHE A 338 9.11 -10.39 1.46
C PHE A 338 9.78 -10.72 0.13
N VAL A 339 9.65 -11.97 -0.33
CA VAL A 339 10.14 -12.39 -1.65
C VAL A 339 9.15 -12.08 -2.78
N GLU A 340 7.86 -11.97 -2.46
CA GLU A 340 6.77 -11.53 -3.33
C GLU A 340 5.62 -10.93 -2.49
N ASN A 341 4.71 -10.19 -3.13
CA ASN A 341 3.42 -9.79 -2.55
C ASN A 341 2.26 -10.07 -3.53
N HIS A 342 1.06 -9.55 -3.22
CA HIS A 342 -0.15 -9.76 -4.02
C HIS A 342 -0.11 -9.12 -5.42
N ASP A 343 0.64 -8.02 -5.58
CA ASP A 343 0.88 -7.36 -6.86
C ASP A 343 1.93 -8.13 -7.68
N THR A 344 3.11 -8.34 -7.08
CA THR A 344 4.28 -8.81 -7.83
C THR A 344 4.23 -10.27 -8.20
N GLN A 345 3.43 -11.10 -7.51
CA GLN A 345 3.28 -12.53 -7.82
C GLN A 345 2.68 -12.80 -9.21
N ARG A 346 2.04 -11.78 -9.80
CA ARG A 346 1.46 -11.81 -11.15
C ARG A 346 2.38 -11.21 -12.20
N ASP A 347 3.49 -10.62 -11.77
CA ASP A 347 4.52 -9.99 -12.60
C ASP A 347 5.74 -10.90 -12.76
N ARG A 348 6.92 -10.31 -12.97
CA ARG A 348 8.20 -11.01 -13.03
C ARG A 348 8.85 -11.08 -11.65
N GLY A 349 9.36 -12.26 -11.31
CA GLY A 349 10.05 -12.53 -10.05
C GLY A 349 9.79 -13.95 -9.60
N ILE A 350 10.33 -14.29 -8.43
CA ILE A 350 10.08 -15.58 -7.79
C ILE A 350 8.64 -15.64 -7.25
N SER A 351 8.00 -16.79 -7.37
CA SER A 351 6.64 -17.03 -6.88
C SER A 351 6.43 -18.50 -6.52
N TYR A 352 5.28 -18.84 -5.95
CA TYR A 352 4.90 -20.24 -5.67
C TYR A 352 5.04 -21.18 -6.89
N ARG A 353 5.01 -20.64 -8.12
CA ARG A 353 5.14 -21.41 -9.37
C ARG A 353 6.55 -21.96 -9.57
N ASP A 354 7.55 -21.42 -8.88
CA ASP A 354 8.96 -21.82 -8.95
C ASP A 354 9.32 -22.94 -7.96
N GLY A 355 8.32 -23.50 -7.26
CA GLY A 355 8.46 -24.70 -6.45
C GLY A 355 9.53 -24.58 -5.35
N ASP A 356 10.51 -25.47 -5.36
CA ASP A 356 11.54 -25.53 -4.33
C ASP A 356 12.45 -24.30 -4.32
N ALA A 357 12.63 -23.60 -5.44
CA ALA A 357 13.38 -22.34 -5.46
C ALA A 357 12.69 -21.28 -4.59
N TYR A 358 11.36 -21.17 -4.70
CA TYR A 358 10.56 -20.25 -3.89
C TYR A 358 10.56 -20.65 -2.41
N ARG A 359 10.45 -21.94 -2.10
CA ARG A 359 10.54 -22.43 -0.72
C ARG A 359 11.90 -22.10 -0.11
N LEU A 360 12.99 -22.37 -0.83
CA LEU A 360 14.33 -22.10 -0.34
C LEU A 360 14.59 -20.60 -0.15
N ALA A 361 14.05 -19.74 -1.02
CA ALA A 361 14.13 -18.29 -0.85
C ALA A 361 13.45 -17.81 0.43
N ASN A 362 12.27 -18.36 0.75
CA ASN A 362 11.56 -18.06 2.01
C ASN A 362 12.32 -18.58 3.24
N VAL A 363 12.85 -19.81 3.19
CA VAL A 363 13.68 -20.36 4.28
C VAL A 363 14.91 -19.49 4.51
N TRP A 364 15.58 -19.05 3.44
CA TRP A 364 16.73 -18.16 3.56
C TRP A 364 16.37 -16.80 4.14
N MET A 365 15.26 -16.20 3.68
CA MET A 365 14.73 -14.93 4.22
C MET A 365 14.46 -15.01 5.72
N LEU A 366 13.81 -16.08 6.17
CA LEU A 366 13.49 -16.30 7.59
C LEU A 366 14.71 -16.57 8.48
N ALA A 367 15.86 -16.89 7.87
CA ALA A 367 17.11 -17.14 8.57
C ALA A 367 18.04 -15.90 8.61
N GLN A 368 17.64 -14.78 7.99
CA GLN A 368 18.34 -13.49 8.11
C GLN A 368 17.84 -12.74 9.34
#